data_AF-A0A7Z1KI75-F1
#
_entry.id   AF-A0A7Z1KI75-F1
#
_cell.length_a   1.000
_cell.length_b   1.000
_cell.length_c   1.000
_cell.angle_alpha   90.00
_cell.angle_beta   90.00
_cell.angle_gamma   90.00
#
_symmetry.space_group_name_H-M   'P 1'
#
loop_
_entity.id
_entity.type
_entity.pdbx_description
1 polymer ?
#
loop_
_entity_poly.entity_id
_entity_poly.type
_entity_poly.pdbx_seq_one_letter_code
_entity_poly.pdbx_strand_id
1 'polypeptide(L)'
;MTTCKKCKSKIVPKLVGSGKSAAYFCPFCGASQSRFGLKEYYLIFIALLLLWFAAFLNHHIGAGNVIWSPLMQNSLLLVLASIAGLIFTFYQVLKKHKGHWKLFNFLAFIGLVLSIALSASQVWGL
;
A
#
# COMPACT_ATOMS: atom_id res chain seq x y z
N MET A 1 -23.13 -10.19 -5.26
CA MET A 1 -23.56 -10.30 -6.68
C MET A 1 -23.05 -9.07 -7.40
N THR A 2 -22.16 -9.20 -8.38
CA THR A 2 -21.55 -8.05 -9.07
C THR A 2 -22.32 -7.77 -10.35
N THR A 3 -22.65 -6.51 -10.63
CA THR A 3 -23.41 -6.12 -11.83
C THR A 3 -22.47 -5.57 -12.90
N CYS A 4 -22.68 -5.91 -14.17
CA CYS A 4 -21.88 -5.38 -15.25
C CYS A 4 -22.12 -3.88 -15.46
N LYS A 5 -21.09 -3.03 -15.33
CA LYS A 5 -21.24 -1.58 -15.57
C LYS A 5 -21.66 -1.25 -17.02
N LYS A 6 -21.33 -2.10 -18.00
CA LYS A 6 -21.63 -1.87 -19.42
C LYS A 6 -23.03 -2.31 -19.83
N CYS A 7 -23.45 -3.52 -19.45
CA CYS A 7 -24.74 -4.09 -19.88
C CYS A 7 -25.72 -4.35 -18.74
N LYS A 8 -25.42 -3.91 -17.51
CA LYS A 8 -26.23 -4.09 -16.29
C LYS A 8 -26.65 -5.53 -15.98
N SER A 9 -26.04 -6.52 -16.65
CA SER A 9 -26.30 -7.93 -16.40
C SER A 9 -25.70 -8.40 -15.06
N LYS A 10 -26.34 -9.40 -14.45
CA LYS A 10 -25.85 -10.06 -13.24
C LYS A 10 -24.64 -10.94 -13.60
N ILE A 11 -23.49 -10.67 -12.99
CA ILE A 11 -22.28 -11.47 -13.20
C ILE A 11 -22.26 -12.60 -12.17
N VAL A 12 -22.33 -13.83 -12.68
CA VAL A 12 -22.08 -15.04 -11.90
C VAL A 12 -20.59 -15.38 -12.06
N PRO A 13 -19.82 -15.58 -10.97
CA PRO A 13 -18.40 -15.87 -11.07
C PRO A 13 -18.19 -17.22 -11.78
N LYS A 14 -17.57 -17.20 -12.96
CA LYS A 14 -17.11 -18.41 -13.65
C LYS A 14 -15.60 -18.52 -13.43
N LEU A 15 -15.14 -19.60 -12.81
CA LEU A 15 -13.72 -19.90 -12.68
C LEU A 15 -13.17 -20.23 -14.07
N VAL A 16 -12.52 -19.27 -14.72
CA VAL A 16 -11.77 -19.55 -15.95
C VAL A 16 -10.36 -19.94 -15.55
N GLY A 17 -10.11 -21.25 -15.59
CA GLY A 17 -8.78 -21.81 -15.37
C GLY A 17 -7.88 -21.52 -16.56
N SER A 18 -7.10 -20.44 -16.50
CA SER A 18 -5.86 -20.34 -17.25
C SER A 18 -4.92 -19.38 -16.53
N GLY A 19 -3.79 -19.93 -16.07
CA GLY A 19 -2.85 -19.28 -15.18
C GLY A 19 -2.44 -17.88 -15.60
N LYS A 20 -2.51 -16.95 -14.63
CA LYS A 20 -1.77 -15.69 -14.44
C LYS A 20 -2.63 -14.47 -14.11
N SER A 21 -3.94 -14.49 -14.34
CA SER A 21 -4.86 -13.51 -13.74
C SER A 21 -6.32 -13.93 -13.93
N ALA A 22 -7.07 -14.05 -12.82
CA ALA A 22 -8.50 -14.26 -12.86
C ALA A 22 -9.20 -12.94 -13.27
N ALA A 23 -9.23 -12.64 -14.57
CA ALA A 23 -10.06 -11.57 -15.11
C ALA A 23 -11.51 -12.04 -15.16
N TYR A 24 -12.41 -11.36 -14.45
CA TYR A 24 -13.85 -11.68 -14.49
C TYR A 24 -14.44 -11.06 -15.74
N PHE A 25 -14.70 -11.85 -16.77
CA PHE A 25 -15.38 -11.37 -17.97
C PHE A 25 -16.90 -11.39 -17.76
N CYS A 26 -17.58 -10.33 -18.20
CA CYS A 26 -19.03 -10.35 -18.30
C CYS A 26 -19.44 -11.35 -19.40
N PRO A 27 -20.26 -12.38 -19.10
CA PRO A 27 -20.62 -13.39 -20.09
C PRO A 27 -21.50 -12.85 -21.22
N PHE A 28 -22.15 -11.70 -21.03
CA PHE A 28 -23.04 -11.10 -22.02
C PHE A 28 -22.34 -10.15 -22.99
N CYS A 29 -21.39 -9.34 -22.51
CA CYS A 29 -20.77 -8.30 -23.34
C CYS A 29 -19.25 -8.42 -23.44
N GLY A 30 -18.66 -9.47 -22.87
CA GLY A 30 -17.21 -9.71 -22.86
C GLY A 30 -16.40 -8.68 -22.07
N ALA A 31 -17.04 -7.72 -21.40
CA ALA A 31 -16.34 -6.67 -20.67
C ALA A 31 -15.58 -7.27 -19.47
N SER A 32 -14.27 -7.08 -19.43
CA SER A 32 -13.44 -7.43 -18.29
C SER A 32 -13.81 -6.56 -17.08
N GLN A 33 -14.05 -7.20 -15.94
CA GLN A 33 -14.15 -6.58 -14.63
C GLN A 33 -12.90 -6.92 -13.82
N SER A 34 -12.17 -5.89 -13.39
CA SER A 34 -11.08 -6.07 -12.44
C SER A 34 -11.67 -6.36 -11.05
N ARG A 35 -11.37 -7.53 -10.48
CA ARG A 35 -11.24 -7.61 -9.01
C ARG A 35 -9.99 -6.81 -8.59
N PHE A 36 -9.91 -6.48 -7.29
CA PHE A 36 -8.76 -5.90 -6.60
C PHE A 36 -7.46 -6.22 -7.35
N GLY A 37 -6.95 -5.24 -8.10
CA GLY A 37 -5.70 -5.38 -8.82
C GLY A 37 -4.52 -5.39 -7.85
N LEU A 38 -3.34 -5.68 -8.38
CA LEU A 38 -2.07 -5.58 -7.65
C LEU A 38 -1.88 -4.21 -6.97
N LYS A 39 -2.48 -3.15 -7.52
CA LYS A 39 -2.44 -1.79 -6.96
C LYS A 39 -3.22 -1.70 -5.65
N GLU A 40 -4.38 -2.32 -5.58
CA GLU A 40 -5.23 -2.30 -4.40
C GLU A 40 -4.63 -3.18 -3.28
N TYR A 41 -4.01 -4.32 -3.61
CA TYR A 41 -3.23 -5.10 -2.65
C TYR A 41 -2.03 -4.33 -2.10
N TYR A 42 -1.34 -3.58 -2.95
CA TYR A 42 -0.24 -2.72 -2.54
C TYR A 42 -0.67 -1.63 -1.56
N LEU A 43 -1.82 -0.98 -1.81
CA LEU A 43 -2.36 0.03 -0.89
C LEU A 43 -2.77 -0.58 0.46
N ILE A 44 -3.42 -1.74 0.45
CA ILE A 44 -3.79 -2.46 1.67
C ILE A 44 -2.54 -2.85 2.45
N PHE A 45 -1.50 -3.33 1.78
CA PHE A 45 -0.23 -3.68 2.42
C PHE A 45 0.42 -2.48 3.10
N ILE A 46 0.50 -1.33 2.44
CA ILE A 46 1.01 -0.09 3.05
C ILE A 46 0.18 0.31 4.26
N ALA A 47 -1.15 0.26 4.16
CA ALA A 47 -2.03 0.62 5.27
C ALA A 47 -1.82 -0.29 6.49
N LEU A 48 -1.69 -1.60 6.26
CA LEU A 48 -1.39 -2.56 7.32
C LEU A 48 -0.02 -2.32 7.95
N LEU A 49 0.99 -2.02 7.13
CA LEU A 49 2.35 -1.72 7.61
C LEU A 49 2.37 -0.47 8.50
N LEU A 50 1.67 0.60 8.09
CA LEU A 50 1.55 1.82 8.88
C LEU A 50 0.78 1.61 10.18
N LEU A 51 -0.31 0.83 10.14
CA LEU A 51 -1.09 0.50 11.31
C LEU A 51 -0.26 -0.32 12.31
N TRP A 52 0.48 -1.30 11.82
CA TRP A 52 1.42 -2.07 12.63
C TRP A 52 2.48 -1.16 13.26
N PHE A 53 3.08 -0.25 12.49
CA PHE A 53 4.10 0.65 13.00
C PHE A 53 3.56 1.61 14.08
N ALA A 54 2.35 2.15 13.88
CA ALA A 54 1.69 2.99 14.87
C ALA A 54 1.39 2.22 16.17
N ALA A 55 0.88 0.99 16.06
CA ALA A 55 0.62 0.12 17.20
C ALA A 55 1.91 -0.26 17.94
N PHE A 56 2.98 -0.58 17.19
CA PHE A 56 4.32 -0.87 17.71
C PHE A 56 4.86 0.29 18.53
N LEU A 57 4.87 1.51 17.96
CA LEU A 57 5.33 2.70 18.68
C LEU A 57 4.48 3.00 19.90
N ASN A 58 3.16 2.97 19.77
CA ASN A 58 2.27 3.26 20.89
C ASN A 58 2.52 2.32 22.08
N HIS A 59 2.69 1.02 21.80
CA HIS A 59 3.05 0.04 22.81
C HIS A 59 4.40 0.34 23.46
N HIS A 60 5.45 0.55 22.67
CA HIS A 60 6.80 0.73 23.19
C HIS A 60 7.04 2.09 23.84
N ILE A 61 6.33 3.14 23.43
CA ILE A 61 6.31 4.42 24.13
C ILE A 61 5.62 4.24 25.50
N GLY A 62 4.46 3.58 25.54
CA GLY A 62 3.75 3.31 26.79
C GLY A 62 4.53 2.43 27.77
N ALA A 63 5.36 1.52 27.25
CA ALA A 63 6.25 0.66 28.04
C ALA A 63 7.56 1.36 28.46
N GLY A 64 7.87 2.55 27.93
CA GLY A 64 9.13 3.24 28.21
C GLY A 64 10.36 2.64 27.49
N ASN A 65 10.16 1.81 26.47
CA ASN A 65 11.23 1.12 25.74
C ASN A 65 11.82 1.96 24.58
N VAL A 66 11.24 3.12 24.30
CA VAL A 66 11.70 3.99 23.22
C VAL A 66 12.82 4.91 23.70
N ILE A 67 14.00 4.74 23.11
CA ILE A 67 15.11 5.69 23.25
C ILE A 67 14.99 6.74 22.16
N TRP A 68 14.80 8.01 22.55
CA TRP A 68 14.69 9.15 21.63
C TRP A 68 16.06 9.60 21.10
N SER A 69 16.80 8.68 20.48
CA SER A 69 18.07 8.96 19.83
C SER A 69 17.87 9.84 18.58
N PRO A 70 18.91 10.57 18.12
CA PRO A 70 18.84 11.26 16.83
C PRO A 70 18.45 10.34 15.67
N LEU A 71 18.87 9.06 15.73
CA LEU A 71 18.48 8.05 14.74
C LEU A 71 16.97 7.73 14.80
N MET A 72 16.39 7.58 16.00
CA MET A 72 14.95 7.37 16.17
C MET A 72 14.15 8.56 15.61
N GLN A 73 14.56 9.79 15.95
CA GLN A 73 13.90 11.02 15.47
C GLN A 73 13.97 11.14 13.94
N ASN A 74 15.15 10.91 13.34
CA ASN A 74 15.33 10.93 11.89
C ASN A 74 14.53 9.82 11.19
N SER A 75 14.45 8.64 11.79
CA SER A 75 13.66 7.52 11.24
C SER A 75 12.17 7.86 11.23
N LEU A 76 11.64 8.47 12.30
CA LEU A 76 10.26 8.94 12.34
C LEU A 76 9.97 10.03 11.31
N LEU A 77 10.88 11.00 11.15
CA LEU A 77 10.76 12.03 10.11
C LEU A 77 10.75 11.41 8.71
N LEU A 78 11.59 10.38 8.47
CA LEU A 78 11.65 9.69 7.19
C LEU A 78 10.39 8.84 6.92
N VAL A 79 9.76 8.27 7.96
CA VAL A 79 8.42 7.67 7.84
C VAL A 79 7.40 8.72 7.38
N LEU A 80 7.36 9.88 8.04
CA LEU A 80 6.42 10.95 7.68
C LEU A 80 6.66 11.46 6.25
N ALA A 81 7.92 11.66 5.86
CA ALA A 81 8.29 12.06 4.50
C ALA A 81 7.89 11.00 3.45
N SER A 82 8.05 9.72 3.77
CA SER A 82 7.67 8.60 2.90
C SER A 82 6.14 8.53 2.73
N ILE A 83 5.37 8.75 3.80
CA ILE A 83 3.90 8.84 3.73
C ILE A 83 3.48 9.99 2.81
N ALA A 84 4.06 11.18 2.98
CA ALA A 84 3.78 12.33 2.12
C ALA A 84 4.10 12.04 0.64
N GLY A 85 5.23 11.37 0.38
CA GLY A 85 5.61 10.92 -0.96
C GLY A 85 4.61 9.94 -1.57
N LEU A 86 4.14 8.95 -0.80
CA LEU A 86 3.12 7.99 -1.24
C LEU A 86 1.80 8.70 -1.57
N ILE A 87 1.34 9.62 -0.73
CA ILE A 87 0.13 10.42 -0.98
C ILE A 87 0.27 11.24 -2.27
N PHE A 88 1.41 11.91 -2.44
CA PHE A 88 1.68 12.71 -3.62
C PHE A 88 1.73 11.88 -4.90
N THR A 89 2.39 10.72 -4.89
CA THR A 89 2.41 9.83 -6.06
C THR A 89 1.02 9.26 -6.36
N PHE A 90 0.21 8.95 -5.35
CA PHE A 90 -1.18 8.56 -5.53
C PHE A 90 -2.01 9.66 -6.18
N TYR A 91 -1.85 10.91 -5.73
CA TYR A 91 -2.48 12.08 -6.35
C TYR A 91 -2.10 12.22 -7.84
N GLN A 92 -0.82 12.04 -8.18
CA GLN A 92 -0.37 12.13 -9.57
C GLN A 92 -0.93 11.00 -10.45
N VAL A 93 -1.12 9.79 -9.90
CA VAL A 93 -1.81 8.70 -10.59
C VAL A 93 -3.27 9.06 -10.87
N LEU A 94 -3.99 9.64 -9.91
CA LEU A 94 -5.38 10.08 -10.10
C LEU A 94 -5.50 11.16 -11.19
N LYS A 95 -4.56 12.10 -11.22
CA LYS A 95 -4.51 13.17 -12.24
C LYS A 95 -3.95 12.71 -13.59
N LYS A 96 -3.58 11.43 -13.74
CA LYS A 96 -2.99 10.85 -14.96
C LYS A 96 -1.79 11.64 -15.51
N HIS A 97 -1.03 12.29 -14.64
CA HIS A 97 0.16 13.02 -15.07
C HIS A 97 1.24 12.06 -15.57
N LYS A 98 1.83 12.39 -16.72
CA LYS A 98 3.05 11.74 -17.21
C LYS A 98 4.23 12.19 -16.34
N GLY A 99 5.16 11.28 -16.04
CA GLY A 99 6.34 11.58 -15.23
C GLY A 99 6.88 10.37 -14.49
N HIS A 100 7.98 10.58 -13.75
CA HIS A 100 8.70 9.54 -13.02
C HIS A 100 8.05 9.16 -11.67
N TRP A 101 6.76 9.43 -11.47
CA TRP A 101 6.03 9.20 -10.21
C TRP A 101 6.08 7.74 -9.74
N LYS A 102 6.21 6.77 -10.66
CA LYS A 102 6.40 5.35 -10.31
C LYS A 102 7.72 5.11 -9.58
N LEU A 103 8.79 5.78 -10.00
CA LEU A 103 10.09 5.70 -9.35
C LEU A 103 10.04 6.36 -7.97
N PHE A 104 9.44 7.54 -7.87
CA PHE A 104 9.23 8.21 -6.58
C PHE A 104 8.41 7.35 -5.61
N ASN A 105 7.36 6.69 -6.09
CA ASN A 105 6.55 5.78 -5.28
C ASN A 105 7.36 4.58 -4.78
N PHE A 106 8.22 4.02 -5.65
CA PHE A 106 9.11 2.90 -5.28
C PHE A 106 10.16 3.32 -4.24
N LEU A 107 10.79 4.49 -4.43
CA LEU A 107 11.75 5.05 -3.46
C LEU A 107 11.09 5.38 -2.12
N ALA A 108 9.90 5.98 -2.14
CA ALA A 108 9.13 6.26 -0.92
C ALA A 108 8.75 4.98 -0.18
N PHE A 109 8.42 3.91 -0.91
CA PHE A 109 8.15 2.61 -0.29
C PHE A 109 9.39 2.00 0.35
N ILE A 110 10.54 2.02 -0.31
CA ILE A 110 11.81 1.55 0.28
C ILE A 110 12.16 2.36 1.51
N GLY A 111 12.06 3.70 1.41
CA GLY A 111 12.28 4.62 2.53
C GLY A 111 11.39 4.26 3.72
N LEU A 112 10.10 4.05 3.50
CA LEU A 112 9.15 3.66 4.54
C LEU A 112 9.58 2.37 5.26
N VAL A 113 9.85 1.30 4.50
CA VAL A 113 10.23 0.00 5.07
C VAL A 113 11.53 0.11 5.85
N LEU A 114 12.53 0.82 5.30
CA LEU A 114 13.82 1.01 5.96
C LEU A 114 13.69 1.80 7.26
N SER A 115 12.92 2.90 7.26
CA SER A 115 12.70 3.70 8.47
C SER A 115 11.98 2.93 9.56
N ILE A 116 10.98 2.14 9.18
CA ILE A 116 10.26 1.28 10.13
C ILE A 116 11.22 0.25 10.73
N ALA A 117 12.06 -0.38 9.90
CA ALA A 117 13.04 -1.35 10.37
C ALA A 117 14.07 -0.73 11.32
N LEU A 118 14.60 0.46 11.00
CA LEU A 118 15.54 1.19 11.87
C LEU A 118 14.89 1.60 13.19
N SER A 119 13.67 2.13 13.16
CA SER A 119 12.92 2.44 14.38
C SER A 119 12.68 1.18 15.23
N ALA A 120 12.35 0.04 14.62
CA ALA A 120 12.18 -1.21 15.36
C ALA A 120 13.50 -1.72 15.95
N SER A 121 14.61 -1.62 15.21
CA SER A 121 15.92 -2.07 15.69
C SER A 121 16.37 -1.28 16.92
N GLN A 122 16.11 0.04 16.96
CA GLN A 122 16.40 0.87 18.12
C GLN A 122 15.65 0.44 19.39
N VAL A 123 14.43 -0.08 19.24
CA VAL A 123 13.63 -0.58 20.37
C VAL A 123 14.08 -1.99 20.79
N TRP A 124 14.49 -2.82 19.85
CA TRP A 124 14.94 -4.19 20.12
C TRP A 124 16.43 -4.31 20.46
N GLY A 125 17.21 -3.25 20.32
CA GLY A 125 18.66 -3.23 20.59
C GLY A 125 19.48 -3.99 19.54
N LEU A 126 19.00 -4.03 18.28
CA LEU A 126 19.65 -4.68 17.13
C LEU A 126 20.48 -3.70 16.30
#